data_AF-A0A7Y5J3T5-F1
#
_entry.id   AF-A0A7Y5J3T5-F1
#
_cell.length_a   1.000
_cell.length_b   1.000
_cell.length_c   1.000
_cell.angle_alpha   90.00
_cell.angle_beta   90.00
_cell.angle_gamma   90.00
#
_symmetry.space_group_name_H-M   'P 1'
#
loop_
_entity.id
_entity.type
_entity.pdbx_description
1 polymer ?
#
loop_
_entity_poly.entity_id
_entity_poly.type
_entity_poly.pdbx_seq_one_letter_code
_entity_poly.pdbx_strand_id
1 'polypeptide(L)'
;MNAISDQTAQELIAALNRNTDAYLRYIESVEEIQSDWISPDRAAQLLGIPITPSKTHRVRVANAFRRGQLTKQRSGRPPYYWKEEVMQLSLKIRDGKAVV
;
A
#
# COMPACT_ATOMS: atom_id res chain seq x y z
N MET A 1 2.43 -36.72 34.21
CA MET A 1 3.46 -35.66 34.22
C MET A 1 3.70 -35.05 32.83
N ASN A 2 2.72 -35.09 31.89
CA ASN A 2 2.92 -34.69 30.49
C ASN A 2 2.15 -33.42 30.07
N ALA A 3 1.08 -33.04 30.77
CA ALA A 3 0.24 -31.91 30.36
C ALA A 3 0.92 -30.53 30.47
N ILE A 4 1.83 -30.36 31.45
CA ILE A 4 2.54 -29.09 31.68
C ILE A 4 3.57 -28.84 30.56
N SER A 5 4.25 -29.90 30.09
CA SER A 5 5.20 -29.85 28.97
C SER A 5 4.52 -29.43 27.67
N ASP A 6 3.37 -30.03 27.37
CA ASP A 6 2.61 -29.73 26.15
C ASP A 6 2.03 -28.31 26.17
N GLN A 7 1.60 -27.84 27.34
CA GLN A 7 1.09 -26.47 27.49
C GLN A 7 2.20 -25.42 27.33
N THR A 8 3.41 -25.71 27.83
CA THR A 8 4.58 -24.85 27.64
C THR A 8 5.02 -24.81 26.16
N ALA A 9 4.93 -25.95 25.46
CA ALA A 9 5.22 -26.02 24.03
C ALA A 9 4.18 -25.23 23.19
N GLN A 10 2.90 -25.31 23.54
CA GLN A 10 1.84 -24.54 22.89
C GLN A 10 2.01 -23.03 23.10
N GLU A 11 2.37 -22.61 24.30
CA GLU A 11 2.65 -21.20 24.62
C GLU A 11 3.85 -20.67 23.83
N LEU A 12 4.90 -21.49 23.68
CA LEU A 12 6.07 -21.16 22.86
C LEU A 12 5.71 -21.00 21.38
N ILE A 13 4.91 -21.92 20.83
CA ILE A 13 4.43 -21.83 19.44
C ILE A 13 3.58 -20.57 19.24
N ALA A 14 2.69 -20.25 20.18
CA ALA A 14 1.88 -19.04 20.12
C ALA A 14 2.72 -17.75 20.22
N ALA A 15 3.79 -17.76 21.01
CA ALA A 15 4.72 -16.65 21.08
C ALA A 15 5.49 -16.47 19.76
N LEU A 16 5.97 -17.57 19.16
CA LEU A 16 6.64 -17.56 17.87
C LEU A 16 5.74 -17.05 16.74
N ASN A 17 4.49 -17.52 16.67
CA ASN A 17 3.55 -17.05 15.65
C ASN A 17 3.26 -15.55 15.78
N ARG A 18 3.05 -15.05 17.00
CA ARG A 18 2.87 -13.61 17.25
C ARG A 18 4.10 -12.79 16.85
N ASN A 19 5.30 -13.32 17.09
CA ASN A 19 6.54 -12.66 16.70
C ASN A 19 6.70 -12.61 15.17
N THR A 20 6.42 -13.72 14.48
CA THR A 20 6.42 -13.80 13.01
C THR A 20 5.45 -12.81 12.40
N ASP A 21 4.20 -12.74 12.90
CA ASP A 21 3.20 -11.79 12.43
C ASP A 21 3.65 -10.33 12.62
N ALA A 22 4.29 -10.03 13.76
CA ALA A 22 4.83 -8.70 14.02
C ALA A 22 5.99 -8.35 13.07
N TYR A 23 6.88 -9.31 12.80
CA TYR A 23 7.98 -9.13 11.85
C TYR A 23 7.49 -8.95 10.41
N LEU A 24 6.48 -9.71 9.98
CA LEU A 24 5.89 -9.55 8.64
C LEU A 24 5.30 -8.15 8.45
N ARG A 25 4.54 -7.66 9.43
CA ARG A 25 3.99 -6.29 9.42
C ARG A 25 5.10 -5.23 9.42
N TYR A 26 6.20 -5.47 10.14
CA TYR A 26 7.35 -4.58 10.14
C TYR A 26 8.04 -4.56 8.77
N ILE A 27 8.28 -5.71 8.15
CA ILE A 27 8.87 -5.82 6.81
C ILE A 27 7.98 -5.10 5.79
N GLU A 28 6.67 -5.34 5.81
CA GLU A 28 5.71 -4.61 4.97
C GLU A 28 5.81 -3.09 5.17
N SER A 29 5.93 -2.63 6.42
CA SER A 29 6.09 -1.20 6.72
C SER A 29 7.42 -0.64 6.21
N VAL A 30 8.51 -1.39 6.29
CA VAL A 30 9.85 -0.96 5.84
C VAL A 30 9.95 -0.98 4.31
N GLU A 31 9.36 -1.97 3.65
CA GLU A 31 9.28 -2.02 2.19
C GLU A 31 8.42 -0.87 1.64
N GLU A 32 7.32 -0.51 2.32
CA GLU A 32 6.54 0.71 2.01
C GLU A 32 7.32 2.02 2.22
N ILE A 33 8.32 2.01 3.11
CA ILE A 33 9.23 3.14 3.36
C ILE A 33 10.33 3.21 2.30
N GLN A 34 10.83 2.08 1.78
CA GLN A 34 11.99 2.06 0.88
C GLN A 34 11.66 2.28 -0.61
N SER A 35 10.47 1.89 -1.09
CA SER A 35 10.12 2.10 -2.51
C SER A 35 9.36 3.40 -2.73
N ASP A 36 10.00 4.35 -3.40
CA ASP A 36 9.35 5.57 -3.89
C ASP A 36 8.34 5.29 -5.03
N TRP A 37 8.33 4.08 -5.57
CA TRP A 37 7.35 3.64 -6.57
C TRP A 37 6.21 2.89 -5.88
N ILE A 38 4.99 3.40 -6.02
CA ILE A 38 3.79 2.84 -5.40
C ILE A 38 2.85 2.23 -6.43
N SER A 39 2.11 1.20 -6.01
CA SER A 39 1.13 0.51 -6.84
C SER A 39 -0.05 1.44 -7.22
N PRO A 40 -0.84 1.12 -8.26
CA PRO A 40 -2.03 1.90 -8.58
C PRO A 40 -3.07 1.89 -7.45
N ASP A 41 -3.11 0.82 -6.66
CA ASP A 41 -4.06 0.68 -5.55
C ASP A 41 -3.64 1.61 -4.40
N ARG A 42 -2.35 1.65 -4.08
CA ARG A 42 -1.80 2.59 -3.09
C ARG A 42 -1.94 4.04 -3.55
N ALA A 43 -1.72 4.31 -4.83
CA ALA A 43 -1.94 5.64 -5.40
C ALA A 43 -3.41 6.06 -5.32
N ALA A 44 -4.35 5.16 -5.60
CA ALA A 44 -5.78 5.43 -5.47
C ALA A 44 -6.17 5.76 -4.01
N GLN A 45 -5.63 5.03 -3.04
CA GLN A 45 -5.84 5.33 -1.61
C GLN A 45 -5.37 6.75 -1.25
N LEU A 46 -4.15 7.13 -1.67
CA LEU A 46 -3.60 8.46 -1.39
C LEU A 46 -4.41 9.58 -2.05
N LEU A 47 -4.95 9.35 -3.26
CA LEU A 47 -5.77 10.31 -3.98
C LEU A 47 -7.24 10.36 -3.50
N GLY A 48 -7.62 9.54 -2.51
CA GLY A 48 -9.00 9.46 -2.02
C GLY A 48 -9.97 8.81 -3.02
N ILE A 49 -9.47 7.97 -3.94
CA ILE A 49 -10.28 7.25 -4.92
C ILE A 49 -10.75 5.93 -4.29
N PRO A 50 -12.07 5.66 -4.21
CA PRO A 50 -12.58 4.40 -3.66
C PRO A 50 -12.07 3.19 -4.43
N ILE A 51 -11.55 2.19 -3.72
CA ILE A 51 -11.10 0.92 -4.30
C ILE A 51 -12.33 0.08 -4.65
N THR A 52 -12.45 -0.35 -5.90
CA THR A 52 -13.58 -1.15 -6.38
C THR A 52 -13.13 -2.52 -6.90
N PRO A 53 -13.95 -3.58 -6.79
CA PRO A 53 -13.64 -4.89 -7.37
C PRO A 53 -13.42 -4.84 -8.89
N SER A 54 -14.11 -3.93 -9.59
CA SER A 54 -13.98 -3.70 -11.03
C SER A 54 -12.64 -3.09 -11.46
N LYS A 55 -11.76 -2.72 -10.51
CA LYS A 55 -10.46 -2.06 -10.77
C LYS A 55 -10.59 -0.70 -11.45
N THR A 56 -11.77 -0.08 -11.40
CA THR A 56 -12.04 1.24 -11.98
C THR A 56 -11.16 2.33 -11.36
N HIS A 57 -10.79 2.18 -10.08
CA HIS A 57 -9.84 3.07 -9.42
C HIS A 57 -8.49 3.13 -10.13
N ARG A 58 -7.99 2.00 -10.66
CA ARG A 58 -6.72 1.96 -11.42
C ARG A 58 -6.81 2.77 -12.72
N VAL A 59 -7.98 2.74 -13.38
CA VAL A 59 -8.24 3.54 -14.58
C VAL A 59 -8.25 5.03 -14.25
N ARG A 60 -8.83 5.42 -13.11
CA ARG A 60 -8.82 6.82 -12.64
C ARG A 60 -7.41 7.31 -12.36
N VAL A 61 -6.57 6.51 -11.70
CA VAL A 61 -5.15 6.84 -11.51
C VAL A 61 -4.42 6.96 -12.86
N ALA A 62 -4.65 6.04 -13.80
CA ALA A 62 -4.07 6.13 -15.13
C ALA A 62 -4.54 7.38 -15.91
N ASN A 63 -5.79 7.81 -15.72
CA ASN A 63 -6.30 9.05 -16.30
C ASN A 63 -5.62 10.29 -15.70
N ALA A 64 -5.27 10.29 -14.41
CA ALA A 64 -4.48 11.37 -13.82
C ALA A 64 -3.12 11.53 -14.53
N PHE A 65 -2.46 10.41 -14.83
CA PHE A 65 -1.23 10.42 -15.63
C PHE A 65 -1.47 10.90 -17.07
N ARG A 66 -2.48 10.38 -17.77
CA ARG A 66 -2.82 10.80 -19.15
C ARG A 66 -3.15 12.28 -19.26
N ARG A 67 -3.72 12.89 -18.21
CA ARG A 67 -4.01 14.33 -18.13
C ARG A 67 -2.80 15.17 -17.70
N GLY A 68 -1.63 14.56 -17.47
CA GLY A 68 -0.41 15.26 -17.02
C GLY A 68 -0.43 15.69 -15.55
N GLN A 69 -1.38 15.20 -14.75
CA GLN A 69 -1.43 15.47 -13.30
C GLN A 69 -0.39 14.64 -12.53
N LEU A 70 -0.02 13.49 -13.08
CA LEU A 70 1.15 12.69 -12.70
C LEU A 70 2.04 12.60 -13.93
N THR A 71 3.36 12.65 -13.76
CA THR A 71 4.32 12.64 -14.87
C THR A 71 5.31 11.49 -14.80
N LYS A 72 5.48 10.90 -13.61
CA LYS A 72 6.40 9.79 -13.37
C LYS A 72 5.63 8.48 -13.20
N GLN A 73 5.79 7.60 -14.20
CA GLN A 73 5.27 6.24 -14.18
C GLN A 73 6.40 5.27 -14.50
N ARG A 74 6.48 4.18 -13.73
CA ARG A 74 7.36 3.05 -13.99
C ARG A 74 6.58 1.95 -14.71
N SER A 75 7.17 1.44 -15.78
CA SER A 75 6.58 0.38 -16.61
C SER A 75 6.31 -0.88 -15.78
N GLY A 76 5.18 -1.53 -16.04
CA GLY A 76 4.68 -2.70 -15.33
C GLY A 76 3.22 -3.00 -15.69
N ARG A 77 2.70 -4.17 -15.30
CA ARG A 77 1.30 -4.54 -15.53
C ARG A 77 0.68 -5.05 -14.21
N PRO A 78 0.11 -4.17 -13.37
CA PRO A 78 -0.18 -2.75 -13.61
C PRO A 78 1.04 -1.81 -13.37
N PRO A 79 1.02 -0.58 -13.91
CA PRO A 79 2.13 0.36 -13.76
C PRO A 79 2.22 0.93 -12.34
N TYR A 80 3.42 1.35 -11.96
CA TYR A 80 3.70 1.99 -10.66
C TYR A 80 3.89 3.49 -10.84
N TYR A 81 3.58 4.26 -9.79
CA TYR A 81 3.59 5.73 -9.82
C TYR A 81 4.55 6.28 -8.78
N TRP A 82 5.13 7.45 -9.04
CA TRP A 82 6.04 8.10 -8.11
C TRP A 82 5.27 8.64 -6.89
N LYS A 83 5.60 8.14 -5.70
CA LYS A 83 4.92 8.43 -4.44
C LYS A 83 4.78 9.92 -4.17
N GLU A 84 5.86 10.67 -4.34
CA GLU A 84 5.87 12.12 -4.07
C GLU A 84 4.88 12.86 -4.98
N GLU A 85 4.80 12.53 -6.28
CA GLU A 85 3.85 13.20 -7.18
C GLU A 85 2.40 12.91 -6.80
N VAL A 86 2.13 11.67 -6.40
CA VAL A 86 0.80 11.26 -5.96
C VAL A 86 0.43 11.98 -4.66
N MET A 87 1.36 12.12 -3.71
CA MET A 87 1.16 12.90 -2.48
C MET A 87 0.93 14.38 -2.77
N GLN A 88 1.72 14.99 -3.67
CA GLN A 88 1.51 16.38 -4.07
C GLN A 88 0.15 16.60 -4.75
N LEU A 89 -0.28 15.65 -5.58
CA LEU A 89 -1.61 15.70 -6.20
C LEU A 89 -2.73 15.52 -5.16
N SER A 90 -2.57 14.64 -4.18
CA SER A 90 -3.59 14.46 -3.12
C SER A 90 -3.77 15.71 -2.27
N LEU A 91 -2.69 16.43 -1.97
CA LEU A 91 -2.75 17.73 -1.30
C LEU A 91 -3.52 18.75 -2.14
N LYS A 92 -3.27 18.81 -3.46
CA LYS A 92 -4.01 19.69 -4.37
C LYS A 92 -5.50 19.34 -4.44
N ILE A 93 -5.86 18.05 -4.41
CA ILE A 93 -7.26 17.61 -4.38
C ILE A 93 -7.93 18.05 -3.08
N ARG A 94 -7.26 17.82 -1.94
CA ARG A 94 -7.77 18.22 -0.62
C ARG A 94 -8.01 19.72 -0.53
N ASP A 95 -7.14 20.52 -1.14
CA ASP A 95 -7.24 21.98 -1.21
C ASP A 95 -8.27 22.47 -2.26
N GLY A 96 -8.95 21.56 -2.98
CA GLY A 96 -9.90 21.91 -4.05
C GLY A 96 -9.25 22.45 -5.34
N LYS A 97 -7.93 22.33 -5.48
CA LYS A 97 -7.14 22.83 -6.63
C LYS A 97 -7.00 21.83 -7.77
N ALA A 98 -7.42 20.57 -7.57
CA ALA A 98 -7.37 19.51 -8.57
C ALA A 98 -8.49 18.48 -8.38
N VAL A 99 -8.84 17.75 -9.44
CA VAL A 99 -9.82 16.65 -9.43
C VAL A 99 -9.27 15.48 -10.23
N VAL A 100 -9.50 14.24 -9.76
CA VAL A 100 -9.01 13.00 -10.39
C VAL A 100 -10.11 12.08 -10.89
#